data_AF-V4LL23-F1
#
_entry.id   AF-V4LL23-F1
#
_cell.length_a   1.000
_cell.length_b   1.000
_cell.length_c   1.000
_cell.angle_alpha   90.00
_cell.angle_beta   90.00
_cell.angle_gamma   90.00
#
_symmetry.space_group_name_H-M   'P 1'
#
loop_
_entity.id
_entity.type
_entity.pdbx_description
1 polymer ?
#
loop_
_entity_poly.entity_id
_entity_poly.type
_entity_poly.pdbx_seq_one_letter_code
_entity_poly.pdbx_strand_id
1 'polypeptide(L)'
;MTGPKNDEERLEYLIESIDDSILSASDEEIVEDFRSNGQDPAQIASSAMALIRRQLNAERKQRLATARQGYLRAVGQRSAVRSLPADPRERRGLLERIMSAETQLPAELTLAFREGKEITDRDVTSLLEDLADLGFLDPEDSQ
;
A
#
# COMPACT_ATOMS: atom_id res chain seq x y z
N MET A 1 68.14 -10.53 -2.45
CA MET A 1 67.37 -11.06 -1.30
C MET A 1 65.90 -10.73 -1.51
N THR A 2 65.16 -11.60 -2.18
CA THR A 2 63.71 -11.50 -2.39
C THR A 2 63.02 -12.13 -1.18
N GLY A 3 62.64 -11.31 -0.20
CA GLY A 3 61.99 -11.74 1.02
C GLY A 3 60.49 -12.04 0.83
N PRO A 4 59.87 -12.79 1.77
CA PRO A 4 58.54 -13.41 1.67
C PRO A 4 57.35 -12.44 1.84
N LYS A 5 57.53 -11.16 1.49
CA LYS A 5 56.45 -10.16 1.42
C LYS A 5 55.70 -10.16 0.08
N ASN A 6 55.99 -11.11 -0.81
CA ASN A 6 55.55 -11.03 -2.19
C ASN A 6 54.37 -11.95 -2.51
N ASP A 7 54.16 -13.05 -1.79
CA ASP A 7 53.17 -14.05 -2.23
C ASP A 7 51.75 -13.73 -1.78
N GLU A 8 51.59 -13.12 -0.60
CA GLU A 8 50.29 -12.69 -0.07
C GLU A 8 49.75 -11.46 -0.84
N GLU A 9 50.60 -10.44 -1.06
CA GLU A 9 50.25 -9.27 -1.89
C GLU A 9 49.92 -9.67 -3.34
N ARG A 10 50.61 -10.67 -3.90
CA ARG A 10 50.30 -11.22 -5.24
C ARG A 10 48.96 -11.96 -5.27
N LEU A 11 48.63 -12.68 -4.19
CA LEU A 11 47.34 -13.37 -4.08
C LEU A 11 46.19 -12.38 -4.00
N GLU A 12 46.36 -11.31 -3.21
CA GLU A 12 45.39 -10.20 -3.13
C GLU A 12 45.17 -9.55 -4.50
N TYR A 13 46.26 -9.20 -5.20
CA TYR A 13 46.17 -8.63 -6.54
C TYR A 13 45.49 -9.56 -7.54
N LEU A 14 45.73 -10.87 -7.44
CA LEU A 14 45.08 -11.85 -8.30
C LEU A 14 43.56 -11.89 -8.03
N ILE A 15 43.15 -11.91 -6.76
CA ILE A 15 41.74 -11.91 -6.37
C ILE A 15 41.05 -10.63 -6.89
N GLU A 16 41.66 -9.48 -6.68
CA GLU A 16 41.14 -8.19 -7.17
C GLU A 16 41.03 -8.18 -8.70
N SER A 17 42.03 -8.72 -9.41
CA SER A 17 41.98 -8.82 -10.88
C SER A 17 40.88 -9.77 -11.38
N ILE A 18 40.54 -10.81 -10.62
CA ILE A 18 39.44 -11.73 -10.95
C ILE A 18 38.10 -11.02 -10.75
N ASP A 19 37.93 -10.31 -9.65
CA ASP A 19 36.72 -9.53 -9.37
C ASP A 19 36.52 -8.45 -10.45
N ASP A 20 37.57 -7.69 -10.79
CA ASP A 20 37.52 -6.70 -11.86
C ASP A 20 37.19 -7.33 -13.22
N SER A 21 37.76 -8.50 -13.53
CA SER A 21 37.46 -9.22 -14.77
C SER A 21 36.00 -9.67 -14.83
N ILE A 22 35.42 -10.12 -13.72
CA ILE A 22 34.01 -10.53 -13.65
C ILE A 22 33.10 -9.30 -13.79
N LEU A 23 33.43 -8.21 -13.11
CA LEU A 23 32.63 -6.98 -13.11
C LEU A 23 32.70 -6.20 -14.43
N SER A 24 33.80 -6.35 -15.17
CA SER A 24 34.01 -5.71 -16.47
C SER A 24 33.64 -6.59 -17.67
N ALA A 25 33.20 -7.83 -17.43
CA ALA A 25 32.76 -8.74 -18.49
C ALA A 25 31.61 -8.12 -19.30
N SER A 26 31.75 -8.16 -20.62
CA SER A 26 30.68 -7.76 -21.54
C SER A 26 29.51 -8.74 -21.50
N ASP A 27 28.34 -8.29 -21.95
CA ASP A 27 27.16 -9.14 -22.07
C ASP A 27 27.45 -10.37 -22.96
N GLU A 28 28.22 -10.18 -24.04
CA GLU A 28 28.63 -11.27 -24.92
C GLU A 28 29.53 -12.30 -24.23
N GLU A 29 30.51 -11.86 -23.44
CA GLU A 29 31.40 -12.75 -22.67
C GLU A 29 30.63 -13.56 -21.63
N ILE A 30 29.73 -12.90 -20.89
CA ILE A 30 28.87 -13.57 -19.90
C ILE A 30 28.02 -14.65 -20.57
N VAL A 31 27.41 -14.34 -21.72
CA VAL A 31 26.57 -15.29 -22.46
C VAL A 31 27.41 -16.46 -22.98
N GLU A 32 28.61 -16.21 -23.48
CA GLU A 32 29.49 -17.26 -24.00
C GLU A 32 30.04 -18.17 -22.90
N ASP A 33 30.32 -17.63 -21.71
CA ASP A 33 30.69 -18.40 -20.52
C ASP A 33 29.59 -19.40 -20.15
N PHE A 34 28.33 -18.98 -20.15
CA PHE A 34 27.20 -19.87 -19.88
C PHE A 34 27.09 -20.98 -20.93
N ARG A 35 27.26 -20.66 -22.22
CA ARG A 35 27.23 -21.67 -23.30
C ARG A 35 28.39 -22.65 -23.20
N SER A 36 29.59 -22.15 -22.92
CA SER A 36 30.81 -22.96 -22.77
C SER A 36 30.71 -23.95 -21.62
N ASN A 37 29.94 -23.62 -20.59
CA ASN A 37 29.60 -24.51 -19.47
C ASN A 37 28.41 -25.45 -19.75
N GLY A 38 27.91 -25.50 -20.99
CA GLY A 38 26.78 -26.35 -21.38
C GLY A 38 25.42 -25.89 -20.85
N GLN A 39 25.32 -24.64 -20.42
CA GLN A 39 24.08 -24.05 -19.90
C GLN A 39 23.35 -23.26 -21.00
N ASP A 40 22.04 -23.09 -20.84
CA ASP A 40 21.22 -22.26 -21.71
C ASP A 40 21.05 -20.85 -21.10
N PRO A 41 21.69 -19.80 -21.65
CA PRO A 41 21.57 -18.45 -21.13
C PRO A 41 20.13 -17.94 -21.05
N ALA A 42 19.26 -18.35 -22.00
CA ALA A 42 17.88 -17.92 -22.02
C ALA A 42 17.07 -18.52 -20.86
N GLN A 43 17.34 -19.78 -20.50
CA GLN A 43 16.71 -20.43 -19.35
C GLN A 43 17.16 -19.80 -18.03
N ILE A 44 18.46 -19.49 -17.90
CA ILE A 44 19.01 -18.83 -16.71
C ILE A 44 18.40 -17.43 -16.55
N ALA A 45 18.38 -16.63 -17.62
CA ALA A 45 17.78 -15.30 -17.61
C ALA A 45 16.29 -15.34 -17.24
N SER A 46 15.54 -16.29 -17.83
CA SER A 46 14.12 -16.49 -17.51
C SER A 46 13.90 -16.83 -16.03
N SER A 47 14.74 -17.71 -15.48
CA SER A 47 14.68 -18.12 -14.07
C SER A 47 14.99 -16.95 -13.12
N ALA A 48 16.04 -16.17 -13.42
CA ALA A 48 16.39 -14.97 -12.66
C ALA A 48 15.25 -13.94 -12.68
N MET A 49 14.68 -13.67 -13.86
CA MET A 49 13.55 -12.76 -14.01
C MET A 49 12.30 -13.24 -13.26
N ALA A 50 12.04 -14.55 -13.24
CA ALA A 50 10.93 -15.12 -12.50
C ALA A 50 11.09 -14.90 -10.98
N LEU A 51 12.31 -15.07 -10.45
CA LEU A 51 12.62 -14.80 -9.03
C LEU A 51 12.41 -13.32 -8.68
N ILE A 52 12.95 -12.41 -9.50
CA ILE A 52 12.80 -10.96 -9.28
C ILE A 52 11.32 -10.58 -9.28
N ARG A 53 10.55 -11.04 -10.28
CA ARG A 53 9.10 -10.76 -10.37
C ARG A 53 8.33 -11.29 -9.17
N ARG A 54 8.66 -12.50 -8.72
CA ARG A 54 8.03 -13.11 -7.53
C ARG A 54 8.27 -12.25 -6.30
N GLN A 55 9.50 -11.80 -6.07
CA GLN A 55 9.86 -10.99 -4.92
C GLN A 55 9.18 -9.62 -4.98
N LEU A 56 9.19 -8.97 -6.14
CA LEU A 56 8.53 -7.68 -6.34
C LEU A 56 7.01 -7.76 -6.07
N ASN A 57 6.38 -8.85 -6.50
CA ASN A 57 4.96 -9.08 -6.24
C ASN A 57 4.67 -9.32 -4.76
N ALA A 58 5.54 -10.03 -4.04
CA ALA A 58 5.40 -10.23 -2.60
C ALA A 58 5.51 -8.90 -1.83
N GLU A 59 6.53 -8.09 -2.15
CA GLU A 59 6.72 -6.74 -1.62
C GLU A 59 5.49 -5.85 -1.85
N ARG A 60 4.98 -5.81 -3.08
CA ARG A 60 3.78 -5.01 -3.42
C ARG A 60 2.56 -5.44 -2.61
N LYS A 61 2.35 -6.75 -2.46
CA LYS A 61 1.25 -7.28 -1.64
C LYS A 61 1.41 -6.91 -0.17
N GLN A 62 2.61 -6.99 0.36
CA GLN A 62 2.90 -6.62 1.74
C GLN A 62 2.66 -5.12 1.98
N ARG A 63 3.16 -4.25 1.09
CA ARG A 63 2.92 -2.79 1.17
C ARG A 63 1.42 -2.47 1.14
N LEU A 64 0.67 -3.13 0.26
CA LEU A 64 -0.80 -2.96 0.20
C LEU A 64 -1.48 -3.42 1.49
N ALA A 65 -1.07 -4.56 2.05
CA ALA A 65 -1.63 -5.06 3.31
C ALA A 65 -1.35 -4.09 4.47
N THR A 66 -0.12 -3.58 4.58
CA THR A 66 0.25 -2.57 5.58
C THR A 66 -0.56 -1.29 5.41
N ALA A 67 -0.70 -0.78 4.18
CA ALA A 67 -1.50 0.41 3.91
C ALA A 67 -2.97 0.22 4.30
N ARG A 68 -3.56 -0.94 3.97
CA ARG A 68 -4.94 -1.28 4.38
C ARG A 68 -5.10 -1.34 5.89
N GLN A 69 -4.15 -1.95 6.60
CA GLN A 69 -4.18 -1.97 8.06
C GLN A 69 -4.05 -0.57 8.66
N GLY A 70 -3.19 0.28 8.08
CA GLY A 70 -3.07 1.68 8.48
C GLY A 70 -4.39 2.45 8.29
N TYR A 71 -5.03 2.29 7.14
CA TYR A 71 -6.34 2.87 6.86
C TYR A 71 -7.41 2.38 7.85
N LEU A 72 -7.53 1.07 8.08
CA LEU A 72 -8.50 0.50 9.01
C LEU A 72 -8.28 1.00 10.44
N ARG A 73 -7.03 1.16 10.88
CA ARG A 73 -6.72 1.77 12.19
C ARG A 73 -7.16 3.22 12.24
N ALA A 74 -6.89 4.00 11.20
CA ALA A 74 -7.29 5.40 11.13
C ALA A 74 -8.81 5.57 11.15
N VAL A 75 -9.55 4.75 10.39
CA VAL A 75 -11.02 4.73 10.41
C VAL A 75 -11.55 4.30 11.78
N GLY A 76 -11.05 3.17 12.32
CA GLY A 76 -11.49 2.68 13.64
C GLY A 76 -11.22 3.66 14.78
N GLN A 77 -10.12 4.42 14.71
CA GLN A 77 -9.84 5.50 15.66
C GLN A 77 -10.76 6.72 15.48
N ARG A 78 -11.23 7.02 14.26
CA ARG A 78 -12.18 8.10 14.01
C ARG A 78 -13.59 7.76 14.48
N SER A 79 -14.07 6.54 14.23
CA SER A 79 -15.39 6.10 14.74
C SER A 79 -15.45 6.03 16.26
N ALA A 80 -14.34 5.75 16.95
CA ALA A 80 -14.30 5.70 18.42
C ALA A 80 -14.43 7.10 19.09
N VAL A 81 -14.22 8.19 18.35
CA VAL A 81 -14.19 9.56 18.90
C VAL A 81 -15.53 10.29 18.73
N ARG A 82 -16.45 9.79 17.90
CA ARG A 82 -17.75 10.45 17.65
C ARG A 82 -18.91 9.53 18.03
N SER A 83 -19.56 9.82 19.15
CA SER A 83 -20.75 9.09 19.60
C SER A 83 -21.99 9.63 18.89
N LEU A 84 -22.66 8.81 18.09
CA LEU A 84 -24.00 9.14 17.60
C LEU A 84 -25.04 8.98 18.72
N PRO A 85 -26.17 9.72 18.67
CA PRO A 85 -27.29 9.53 19.59
C PRO A 85 -27.74 8.07 19.65
N ALA A 86 -28.07 7.57 20.85
CA ALA A 86 -28.46 6.18 21.04
C ALA A 86 -29.87 5.88 20.50
N ASP A 87 -30.79 6.85 20.55
CA ASP A 87 -32.16 6.72 20.05
C ASP A 87 -32.21 6.86 18.50
N PRO A 88 -32.77 5.87 17.78
CA PRO A 88 -33.04 5.99 16.34
C PRO A 88 -33.81 7.26 15.93
N ARG A 89 -34.72 7.77 16.77
CA ARG A 89 -35.47 8.99 16.48
C ARG A 89 -34.59 10.23 16.51
N GLU A 90 -33.69 10.32 17.48
CA GLU A 90 -32.72 11.42 17.59
C GLU A 90 -31.75 11.42 16.41
N ARG A 91 -31.33 10.23 15.95
CA ARG A 91 -30.52 10.08 14.73
C ARG A 91 -31.26 10.58 13.48
N ARG A 92 -32.54 10.25 13.32
CA ARG A 92 -33.35 10.77 12.20
C ARG A 92 -33.48 12.30 12.26
N GLY A 93 -33.75 12.86 13.44
CA GLY A 93 -33.82 14.32 13.62
C GLY A 93 -32.47 15.02 13.39
N LEU A 94 -31.36 14.36 13.72
CA LEU A 94 -30.02 14.87 13.40
C LEU A 94 -29.78 14.89 11.88
N LEU A 95 -30.12 13.79 11.19
CA LEU A 95 -30.00 13.71 9.73
C LEU A 95 -30.85 14.79 9.04
N GLU A 96 -32.10 14.97 9.46
CA GLU A 96 -32.99 16.03 8.95
C GLU A 96 -32.41 17.44 9.12
N ARG A 97 -31.81 17.73 10.27
CA ARG A 97 -31.16 19.02 10.55
C ARG A 97 -29.97 19.28 9.61
N ILE A 98 -29.13 18.26 9.39
CA ILE A 98 -27.97 18.36 8.48
C ILE A 98 -28.42 18.57 7.04
N MET A 99 -29.45 17.83 6.60
CA MET A 99 -30.02 17.96 5.25
C MET A 99 -30.74 19.30 5.03
N SER A 100 -31.22 19.93 6.10
CA SER A 100 -31.90 21.23 6.06
C SER A 100 -30.96 22.42 6.27
N ALA A 101 -29.76 22.20 6.80
CA ALA A 101 -28.72 23.21 6.87
C ALA A 101 -28.19 23.52 5.45
N GLU A 102 -27.79 24.76 5.17
CA GLU A 102 -27.12 25.17 3.92
C GLU A 102 -25.67 24.61 3.82
N THR A 103 -25.47 23.38 4.28
CA THR A 103 -24.23 22.65 4.21
C THR A 103 -24.05 22.13 2.79
N GLN A 104 -22.87 22.31 2.18
CA GLN A 104 -22.56 21.78 0.85
C GLN A 104 -22.41 20.25 0.91
N LEU A 105 -23.52 19.55 1.03
CA LEU A 105 -23.60 18.10 0.97
C LEU A 105 -23.49 17.63 -0.49
N PRO A 106 -22.97 16.42 -0.74
CA PRO A 106 -23.01 15.81 -2.06
C PRO A 106 -24.41 15.81 -2.66
N ALA A 107 -24.56 16.25 -3.92
CA ALA A 107 -25.85 16.40 -4.59
C ALA A 107 -26.67 15.10 -4.70
N GLU A 108 -25.98 13.95 -4.73
CA GLU A 108 -26.59 12.63 -4.79
C GLU A 108 -27.31 12.28 -3.47
N LEU A 109 -26.75 12.70 -2.33
CA LEU A 109 -27.33 12.47 -1.01
C LEU A 109 -28.58 13.32 -0.77
N THR A 110 -28.54 14.59 -1.16
CA THR A 110 -29.68 15.51 -1.03
C THR A 110 -30.84 15.11 -1.93
N LEU A 111 -30.55 14.58 -3.13
CA LEU A 111 -31.58 14.08 -4.04
C LEU A 111 -32.29 12.83 -3.50
N ALA A 112 -31.54 11.84 -3.01
CA ALA A 112 -32.10 10.61 -2.47
C ALA A 112 -32.97 10.84 -1.22
N PHE A 113 -32.59 11.81 -0.38
CA PHE A 113 -33.38 12.24 0.78
C PHE A 113 -34.67 12.95 0.36
N ARG A 114 -34.59 13.83 -0.65
CA ARG A 114 -35.74 14.60 -1.17
C ARG A 114 -36.79 13.73 -1.87
N GLU A 115 -36.35 12.64 -2.51
CA GLU A 115 -37.25 11.67 -3.16
C GLU A 115 -37.98 10.75 -2.16
N GLY A 116 -37.71 10.88 -0.85
CA GLY A 116 -38.48 10.19 0.19
C GLY A 116 -38.33 8.68 0.17
N LYS A 117 -37.19 8.15 -0.32
CA LYS A 117 -36.90 6.72 -0.19
C LYS A 117 -37.00 6.32 1.29
N GLU A 118 -37.66 5.20 1.57
CA GLU A 118 -37.69 4.66 2.93
C GLU A 118 -36.28 4.26 3.36
N ILE A 119 -35.63 5.12 4.14
CA ILE A 119 -34.32 4.85 4.74
C ILE A 119 -34.56 4.11 6.06
N THR A 120 -33.96 2.93 6.20
CA THR A 120 -34.06 2.15 7.44
C THR A 120 -33.23 2.80 8.56
N ASP A 121 -33.52 2.50 9.83
CA ASP A 121 -32.73 3.04 10.94
C ASP A 121 -31.24 2.68 10.85
N ARG A 122 -30.93 1.51 10.26
CA ARG A 122 -29.55 1.07 10.01
C ARG A 122 -28.87 1.95 8.96
N ASP A 123 -29.58 2.28 7.89
CA ASP A 123 -29.05 3.13 6.83
C ASP A 123 -28.86 4.57 7.32
N VAL A 124 -29.76 5.08 8.18
CA VAL A 124 -29.60 6.38 8.86
C VAL A 124 -28.33 6.39 9.71
N THR A 125 -28.08 5.35 10.49
CA THR A 125 -26.85 5.24 11.30
C THR A 125 -25.61 5.24 10.41
N SER A 126 -25.56 4.37 9.38
CA SER A 126 -24.40 4.30 8.47
C SER A 126 -24.14 5.62 7.77
N LEU A 127 -25.20 6.31 7.34
CA LEU A 127 -25.08 7.60 6.66
C LEU A 127 -24.55 8.71 7.59
N LEU A 128 -24.99 8.73 8.85
CA LEU A 128 -24.48 9.67 9.84
C LEU A 128 -23.01 9.39 10.18
N GLU A 129 -22.60 8.13 10.23
CA GLU A 129 -21.19 7.75 10.41
C GLU A 129 -20.34 8.26 9.23
N ASP A 130 -20.81 8.07 7.99
CA ASP A 130 -20.12 8.57 6.79
C ASP A 130 -20.04 10.11 6.76
N LEU A 131 -21.13 10.81 7.12
CA LEU A 131 -21.14 12.27 7.23
C LEU A 131 -20.20 12.78 8.33
N ALA A 132 -20.12 12.06 9.45
CA ALA A 132 -19.16 12.36 10.50
C ALA A 132 -17.74 12.22 9.97
N ASP A 133 -17.42 11.13 9.28
CA ASP A 133 -16.11 10.89 8.71
C ASP A 133 -15.68 11.94 7.67
N LEU A 134 -16.65 12.50 6.94
CA LEU A 134 -16.45 13.62 6.01
C LEU A 134 -16.30 14.99 6.71
N GLY A 135 -16.54 15.05 8.02
CA GLY A 135 -16.41 16.27 8.82
C GLY A 135 -17.63 17.20 8.80
N PHE A 136 -18.80 16.67 8.42
CA PHE A 136 -20.06 17.42 8.40
C PHE A 136 -20.82 17.38 9.74
N LEU A 137 -20.30 16.67 10.73
CA LEU A 137 -20.84 16.62 12.09
C LEU A 137 -19.82 17.20 13.07
N ASP A 138 -20.24 18.21 13.82
CA ASP A 138 -19.46 18.78 14.90
C ASP A 138 -19.64 17.95 16.19
N PRO A 139 -18.66 17.96 17.11
CA PRO A 139 -18.74 17.23 18.37
C PRO A 139 -19.93 17.64 19.26
N GLU A 140 -20.48 18.83 19.04
CA GLU A 140 -21.63 19.36 19.78
C GLU A 140 -22.99 18.83 19.25
N ASP A 141 -23.04 18.33 18.01
CA ASP A 141 -24.25 17.75 17.41
C ASP A 141 -24.58 16.34 17.97
N SER A 142 -23.65 15.80 18.76
CA SER A 142 -23.61 14.44 19.30
C SER A 142 -24.24 14.31 20.70
N GLN A 143 -24.71 15.42 21.29
CA GLN A 143 -25.25 15.50 22.65
C GLN A 143 -26.77 15.48 22.72
#